data_AF-A0A9D8WVV7-F1
#
_entry.id   AF-A0A9D8WVV7-F1
#
_cell.length_a   1.000
_cell.length_b   1.000
_cell.length_c   1.000
_cell.angle_alpha   90.00
_cell.angle_beta   90.00
_cell.angle_gamma   90.00
#
_symmetry.space_group_name_H-M   'P 1'
#
loop_
_entity.id
_entity.type
_entity.pdbx_description
1 polymer ?
#
loop_
_entity_poly.entity_id
_entity_poly.type
_entity_poly.pdbx_seq_one_letter_code
_entity_poly.pdbx_strand_id
1 'polypeptide(L)' 'MNTQVLSDKMLLNRYLTGDRSAISQLIGRHSNRVRDYIRMMVKDHDLADDILQDTLIKVVRVIDEGRYADSGKFLSWVL' A
#
# COMPACT_ATOMS: atom_id res chain seq x y z
N MET A 1 -21.21 7.58 13.49
CA MET A 1 -20.75 8.03 12.16
C MET A 1 -20.54 6.80 11.31
N ASN A 2 -21.27 6.66 10.20
CA ASN A 2 -21.20 5.48 9.34
C ASN A 2 -20.02 5.67 8.38
N THR A 3 -18.81 5.29 8.81
CA THR A 3 -17.61 5.41 7.99
C THR A 3 -17.72 4.42 6.84
N GLN A 4 -18.17 4.89 5.67
CA GLN A 4 -18.17 4.04 4.47
C GLN A 4 -16.73 3.60 4.20
N VAL A 5 -16.48 2.30 4.32
CA VAL A 5 -15.17 1.71 4.00
C VAL A 5 -15.00 1.80 2.49
N LEU A 6 -14.19 2.77 2.04
CA LEU A 6 -13.86 2.94 0.63
C LEU A 6 -13.09 1.71 0.13
N SER A 7 -13.39 1.24 -1.08
CA SER A 7 -12.60 0.19 -1.71
C SER A 7 -11.19 0.69 -2.06
N ASP A 8 -10.24 -0.24 -2.25
CA ASP A 8 -8.87 0.10 -2.64
C ASP A 8 -8.85 0.93 -3.94
N LYS A 9 -9.69 0.55 -4.92
CA LYS A 9 -9.88 1.28 -6.17
C LYS A 9 -10.37 2.72 -5.94
N MET A 10 -11.30 2.92 -5.01
CA MET A 10 -11.79 4.28 -4.68
C MET A 10 -10.71 5.12 -4.00
N LEU A 11 -9.94 4.54 -3.08
CA LEU A 11 -8.82 5.23 -2.44
C LEU A 11 -7.74 5.61 -3.44
N LEU A 12 -7.39 4.68 -4.34
CA LEU A 12 -6.42 4.93 -5.40
C LEU A 12 -6.89 6.03 -6.35
N ASN A 13 -8.15 5.98 -6.80
CA ASN A 13 -8.70 7.02 -7.66
C ASN A 13 -8.69 8.40 -6.96
N ARG A 14 -9.11 8.46 -5.70
CA ARG A 14 -9.03 9.70 -4.90
C ARG A 14 -7.61 10.25 -4.83
N TYR A 15 -6.64 9.37 -4.58
CA TYR A 15 -5.23 9.74 -4.55
C TYR A 15 -4.77 10.34 -5.89
N LEU A 16 -5.06 9.66 -6.99
CA LEU A 16 -4.72 10.12 -8.34
C LEU A 16 -5.42 11.43 -8.73
N THR A 17 -6.58 11.73 -8.14
CA THR A 17 -7.30 13.01 -8.31
C THR A 17 -6.84 14.12 -7.36
N GLY A 18 -5.82 13.87 -6.52
CA GLY A 18 -5.18 14.88 -5.68
C GLY A 18 -5.40 14.74 -4.17
N ASP A 19 -6.21 13.77 -3.71
CA ASP A 19 -6.40 13.51 -2.28
C ASP A 19 -5.22 12.70 -1.72
N ARG A 20 -4.17 13.41 -1.29
CA ARG A 20 -2.98 12.79 -0.69
C ARG A 20 -3.26 12.00 0.59
N SER A 21 -4.40 12.17 1.25
CA SER A 21 -4.73 11.36 2.44
C SER A 21 -5.17 9.94 2.07
N ALA A 22 -5.66 9.75 0.84
CA ALA A 22 -6.19 8.46 0.39
C ALA A 22 -5.11 7.39 0.22
N ILE A 23 -3.88 7.77 -0.17
CA ILE A 23 -2.75 6.82 -0.25
C ILE A 23 -2.35 6.30 1.13
N SER A 24 -2.34 7.16 2.16
CA SER A 24 -2.04 6.74 3.53
C SER A 24 -3.07 5.74 4.05
N GLN A 25 -4.35 5.90 3.69
CA GLN A 25 -5.40 4.94 4.02
C GLN A 25 -5.22 3.61 3.27
N LEU A 26 -4.89 3.66 1.98
CA LEU A 26 -4.66 2.47 1.17
C LEU A 26 -3.46 1.66 1.68
N ILE A 27 -2.33 2.34 1.92
CA ILE A 27 -1.11 1.73 2.44
C ILE A 27 -1.33 1.21 3.87
N GLY A 28 -1.93 2.02 4.74
CA GLY A 28 -2.20 1.64 6.12
C GLY A 28 -3.02 0.36 6.23
N ARG A 29 -4.02 0.19 5.37
CA ARG A 29 -4.88 -1.01 5.28
C ARG A 29 -4.09 -2.29 5.02
N HIS A 30 -3.02 -2.23 4.23
CA HIS A 30 -2.27 -3.41 3.78
C HIS A 30 -0.93 -3.58 4.48
N SER A 31 -0.41 -2.53 5.12
CA SER A 31 0.91 -2.48 5.74
C SER A 31 1.20 -3.63 6.69
N ASN A 32 0.25 -4.02 7.55
CA ASN A 32 0.43 -5.15 8.47
C ASN A 32 0.59 -6.48 7.73
N ARG A 33 -0.20 -6.74 6.69
CA ARG A 33 -0.11 -7.98 5.92
C ARG A 33 1.20 -8.08 5.14
N VAL A 34 1.65 -6.96 4.58
CA VAL A 34 2.95 -6.87 3.89
C VAL A 34 4.08 -7.09 4.89
N ARG A 35 4.01 -6.46 6.06
CA ARG A 35 4.98 -6.65 7.15
C ARG A 35 5.06 -8.11 7.60
N ASP A 36 3.92 -8.74 7.85
CA ASP A 36 3.85 -10.14 8.28
C ASP A 36 4.48 -11.06 7.23
N TYR A 37 4.21 -10.82 5.94
CA TYR A 37 4.82 -11.55 4.84
C TYR A 37 6.35 -11.38 4.81
N ILE A 38 6.84 -10.14 4.89
CA ILE A 38 8.29 -9.86 4.90
C ILE A 38 8.93 -10.55 6.11
N ARG A 39 8.34 -10.45 7.30
CA ARG A 39 8.84 -11.09 8.53
C ARG A 39 8.94 -12.61 8.39
N MET A 40 7.97 -13.25 7.74
CA MET A 40 8.04 -14.69 7.46
C MET A 40 9.24 -15.06 6.56
N MET A 41 9.60 -14.17 5.63
CA MET A 41 10.71 -14.39 4.69
C MET A 41 12.08 -14.14 5.31
N VAL A 42 12.25 -13.03 6.06
CA VAL A 42 13.57 -12.58 6.53
C VAL A 42 13.89 -13.00 7.97
N LYS A 43 12.88 -13.29 8.79
CA LYS A 43 13.00 -13.72 10.20
C LYS A 43 13.82 -12.78 11.10
N ASP A 44 13.91 -11.51 10.72
CA ASP A 44 14.56 -10.43 11.45
C ASP A 44 13.59 -9.24 11.49
N HIS A 45 13.38 -8.67 12.68
CA HIS A 45 12.38 -7.62 12.87
C HIS A 45 12.85 -6.28 12.29
N ASP A 46 14.10 -5.90 12.52
CA ASP A 46 14.63 -4.60 12.10
C ASP A 46 14.79 -4.57 10.58
N LEU A 47 15.33 -5.65 10.01
CA LEU A 47 15.42 -5.81 8.55
C LEU A 47 14.02 -5.83 7.89
N ALA A 48 13.02 -6.43 8.53
CA ALA A 48 11.67 -6.45 7.99
C ALA A 48 11.02 -5.05 7.97
N ASP A 49 11.27 -4.23 9.00
CA ASP A 49 10.76 -2.87 9.05
C ASP A 49 11.47 -1.96 8.01
N ASP A 50 12.77 -2.16 7.78
CA ASP A 50 13.52 -1.48 6.70
C ASP A 50 12.98 -1.84 5.31
N ILE A 51 12.80 -3.13 5.03
CA ILE A 51 12.25 -3.61 3.75
C ILE A 51 10.81 -3.10 3.56
N LEU A 52 10.01 -3.05 4.64
CA LEU A 52 8.65 -2.53 4.57
C LEU A 52 8.67 -1.05 4.16
N GLN A 53 9.51 -0.21 4.78
CA GLN A 53 9.61 1.21 4.42
C GLN A 53 10.00 1.38 2.94
N ASP A 54 11.04 0.70 2.49
CA ASP A 54 11.49 0.73 1.09
C ASP A 54 10.39 0.29 0.12
N THR A 55 9.64 -0.74 0.49
CA THR A 55 8.52 -1.26 -0.29
C THR A 55 7.42 -0.20 -0.41
N LEU A 56 7.03 0.42 0.70
CA LEU A 56 5.98 1.44 0.69
C LEU A 56 6.38 2.69 -0.10
N ILE A 57 7.64 3.12 -0.01
CA ILE A 57 8.17 4.24 -0.82
C ILE A 57 8.10 3.89 -2.31
N LYS A 58 8.53 2.69 -2.70
CA LYS A 58 8.46 2.24 -4.10
C LYS A 58 7.01 2.15 -4.59
N VAL A 59 6.09 1.67 -3.75
CA VAL A 59 4.66 1.61 -4.07
C VAL A 59 4.11 2.99 -4.41
N VAL A 60 4.32 3.99 -3.55
CA VAL A 60 3.86 5.37 -3.81
C VAL A 60 4.46 5.89 -5.10
N ARG A 61 5.77 5.72 -5.28
CA ARG A 61 6.48 6.19 -6.47
C ARG A 61 5.94 5.58 -7.77
N VAL A 62 5.68 4.26 -7.79
CA VAL A 62 5.16 3.59 -8.99
C VAL A 62 3.74 4.03 -9.32
N ILE A 63 2.92 4.33 -8.30
CA ILE A 63 1.58 4.90 -8.50
C ILE A 63 1.68 6.33 -9.06
N ASP A 64 2.56 7.16 -8.50
CA ASP A 64 2.79 8.54 -8.96
C ASP A 64 3.32 8.60 -10.40
N GLU A 65 4.14 7.63 -10.78
CA GLU A 65 4.65 7.47 -12.15
C GLU A 65 3.56 6.95 -13.13
N GLY A 66 2.35 6.65 -12.67
CA GLY A 66 1.26 6.12 -13.49
C GLY A 66 1.52 4.69 -14.01
N ARG A 67 2.52 4.01 -13.46
CA ARG A 67 2.95 2.67 -13.88
C ARG A 67 2.15 1.55 -13.22
N TYR A 68 1.37 1.86 -12.19
CA TYR A 68 0.44 0.91 -11.59
C TYR A 68 -0.86 0.88 -12.38
N ALA A 69 -1.17 -0.27 -13.00
CA ALA A 69 -2.45 -0.53 -13.62
C ALA A 69 -3.39 -1.21 -12.61
N ASP A 70 -4.44 -0.50 -12.20
CA ASP A 70 -5.43 -1.02 -11.25
C ASP A 70 -6.21 -2.20 -11.85
N SER A 71 -5.94 -3.40 -11.33
CA SER A 71 -6.68 -4.64 -11.63
C SER A 71 -7.61 -5.05 -10.48
N GLY A 72 -7.77 -4.22 -9.45
CA GLY A 72 -8.49 -4.56 -8.21
C GLY A 72 -7.71 -5.48 -7.27
N LYS A 73 -6.43 -5.76 -7.54
CA LYS A 73 -5.58 -6.68 -6.77
C LYS A 73 -4.37 -5.97 -6.15
N PHE A 74 -4.60 -4.84 -5.47
CA PHE A 74 -3.54 -4.03 -4.89
C PHE A 74 -2.62 -4.83 -3.96
N LEU A 75 -3.18 -5.53 -2.98
CA LEU A 75 -2.38 -6.35 -2.04
C LEU A 75 -1.53 -7.40 -2.77
N SER A 76 -2.09 -8.10 -3.77
CA SER A 76 -1.35 -9.11 -4.53
C SER A 76 -0.27 -8.53 -5.44
N TRP A 77 -0.29 -7.24 -5.72
CA TRP A 77 0.76 -6.55 -6.47
C TRP A 77 1.89 -6.05 -5.55
N VAL A 78 1.56 -5.73 -4.29
CA VAL A 78 2.56 -5.29 -3.29
C VAL A 78 3.34 -6.46 -2.69
N LEU A 79 2.69 -7.61 -2.49
CA LEU A 79 3.31 -8.85 -2.03
C LEU A 79 4.15 -9.50 -3.15
#